data_AF-A0A821LBM9-F1
#
_entry.id   AF-A0A821LBM9-F1
#
_cell.length_a   1.000
_cell.length_b   1.000
_cell.length_c   1.000
_cell.angle_alpha   90.00
_cell.angle_beta   90.00
_cell.angle_gamma   90.00
#
_symmetry.space_group_name_H-M   'P 1'
#
loop_
_entity.id
_entity.type
_entity.pdbx_description
1 polymer ?
#
loop_
_entity_poly.entity_id
_entity_poly.type
_entity_poly.pdbx_seq_one_letter_code
_entity_poly.pdbx_strand_id
1 'polypeptide(L)'
;MVPKSTILHFQSYDKCHSSLKIATEVYNCLQDLGIEQKITSVTCDGANNMKNAFDILDGVDRFWCVAHRLHLTICNGLALWKKFKKDENETNKNGSDFEDSTNTKTQMEENGLENIQDQDENEPIK
;
A
#
# COMPACT_ATOMS: atom_id res chain seq x y z
N MET A 1 -5.93 -3.98 30.73
CA MET A 1 -4.69 -3.21 30.45
C MET A 1 -5.10 -1.94 29.72
N VAL A 2 -4.65 -0.76 30.16
CA VAL A 2 -4.95 0.51 29.47
C VAL A 2 -3.84 0.75 28.45
N PRO A 3 -4.17 1.05 27.17
CA PRO A 3 -3.15 1.36 26.17
C PRO A 3 -2.39 2.63 26.58
N LYS A 4 -1.06 2.58 26.45
CA LYS A 4 -0.18 3.74 26.61
C LYS A 4 0.23 4.23 25.23
N SER A 5 0.24 5.54 25.04
CA SER A 5 0.74 6.18 23.82
C SER A 5 1.94 7.07 24.14
N THR A 6 2.86 7.20 23.18
CA THR A 6 4.04 8.05 23.27
C THR A 6 4.45 8.43 21.86
N ILE A 7 4.93 9.66 21.71
CA ILE A 7 5.53 10.13 20.46
C ILE A 7 6.99 9.70 20.49
N LEU A 8 7.39 8.83 19.56
CA LEU A 8 8.77 8.33 19.47
C LEU A 8 9.64 9.22 18.58
N HIS A 9 9.07 9.74 17.51
CA HIS A 9 9.79 10.53 16.52
C HIS A 9 8.84 11.51 15.81
N PHE A 10 9.39 12.64 15.37
CA PHE A 10 8.69 13.63 14.56
C PHE A 10 9.69 14.30 13.61
N GLN A 11 9.34 14.33 12.32
CA GLN A 11 10.14 14.97 11.30
C GLN A 11 9.23 15.67 10.29
N SER A 12 9.57 16.92 9.98
CA SER A 12 8.89 17.70 8.94
C SER A 12 9.54 17.46 7.59
N TYR A 13 8.70 17.45 6.56
CA TYR A 13 9.12 17.28 5.18
C TYR A 13 8.49 18.36 4.30
N ASP A 14 9.33 19.15 3.64
CA ASP A 14 8.87 20.30 2.83
C ASP A 14 8.60 19.94 1.36
N LYS A 15 9.02 18.75 0.91
CA LYS A 15 8.95 18.32 -0.48
C LYS A 15 8.11 17.06 -0.61
N CYS A 16 7.50 16.87 -1.79
CA CYS A 16 6.85 15.60 -2.12
C CYS A 16 7.86 14.44 -2.05
N HIS A 17 7.40 13.32 -1.51
CA HIS A 17 8.21 12.11 -1.34
C HIS A 17 7.60 10.93 -2.09
N SER A 18 8.48 10.15 -2.71
CA SER A 18 8.12 8.85 -3.26
C SER A 18 7.91 7.86 -2.12
N SER A 19 7.14 6.80 -2.39
CA SER A 19 6.94 5.69 -1.45
C SER A 19 8.25 5.11 -0.94
N LEU A 20 9.23 4.92 -1.82
CA LEU A 20 10.55 4.39 -1.45
C LEU A 20 11.25 5.26 -0.41
N LYS A 21 11.26 6.59 -0.60
CA LYS A 21 11.89 7.50 0.37
C LYS A 21 11.20 7.44 1.72
N ILE A 22 9.85 7.40 1.73
CA ILE A 22 9.08 7.26 2.97
C ILE A 22 9.44 5.95 3.67
N ALA A 23 9.48 4.83 2.93
CA ALA A 23 9.84 3.53 3.49
C ALA A 23 11.24 3.52 4.10
N THR A 24 12.23 4.08 3.39
CA THR A 24 13.62 4.19 3.87
C THR A 24 13.73 5.01 5.15
N GLU A 25 13.13 6.21 5.19
CA GLU A 25 13.20 7.07 6.38
C GLU A 25 12.49 6.46 7.58
N VAL A 26 11.32 5.85 7.35
CA VAL A 26 10.61 5.10 8.40
C VAL A 26 11.46 3.95 8.90
N TYR A 27 12.03 3.12 8.02
CA TYR A 27 12.90 2.01 8.41
C TYR A 27 14.11 2.46 9.24
N ASN A 28 14.80 3.52 8.79
CA ASN A 28 15.94 4.08 9.51
C ASN A 28 15.54 4.56 10.91
N CYS A 29 14.41 5.26 11.03
CA CYS A 29 13.89 5.68 12.33
C CYS A 29 13.59 4.49 13.26
N LEU A 30 13.05 3.40 12.72
CA LEU A 30 12.72 2.21 13.50
C LEU A 30 13.97 1.44 13.95
N GLN A 31 14.98 1.39 13.08
CA GLN A 31 16.32 0.85 13.37
C GLN A 31 17.03 1.67 14.47
N ASP A 32 17.03 3.00 14.36
CA ASP A 32 17.61 3.90 15.35
C ASP A 32 16.96 3.74 16.73
N LEU A 33 15.68 3.37 16.77
CA LEU A 33 14.93 3.08 17.99
C LEU A 33 15.08 1.62 18.48
N GLY A 34 15.65 0.71 17.68
CA GLY A 34 15.77 -0.72 17.99
C GLY A 34 14.41 -1.43 18.14
N ILE A 35 13.43 -1.04 17.32
CA ILE A 35 12.06 -1.56 17.35
C ILE A 35 11.55 -2.07 15.99
N GLU A 36 12.40 -2.12 14.98
CA GLU A 36 12.06 -2.52 13.61
C GLU A 36 11.36 -3.89 13.53
N GLN A 37 11.74 -4.85 14.39
CA GLN A 37 11.12 -6.18 14.48
C GLN A 37 9.93 -6.25 15.46
N LYS A 38 9.55 -5.14 16.09
CA LYS A 38 8.51 -5.10 17.16
C LYS A 38 7.21 -4.45 16.68
N ILE A 39 7.14 -4.08 15.41
CA ILE A 39 5.96 -3.44 14.82
C ILE A 39 5.06 -4.52 14.27
N THR A 40 3.85 -4.60 14.79
CA THR A 40 2.84 -5.52 14.28
C THR A 40 1.96 -4.87 13.23
N SER A 41 1.69 -3.57 13.39
CA SER A 41 0.76 -2.85 12.55
C SER A 41 1.04 -1.36 12.49
N VAL A 42 0.62 -0.75 11.39
CA VAL A 42 0.71 0.68 11.13
C VAL A 42 -0.66 1.21 10.71
N THR A 43 -1.01 2.40 11.20
CA THR A 43 -2.16 3.16 10.71
C THR A 43 -1.68 4.39 9.96
N CYS A 44 -2.03 4.53 8.69
CA CYS A 44 -1.65 5.67 7.85
C CYS A 44 -2.85 6.20 7.03
N ASP A 45 -2.69 7.35 6.38
CA ASP A 45 -3.68 7.83 5.43
C ASP A 45 -3.80 6.91 4.19
N GLY A 46 -4.74 7.27 3.30
CA GLY A 46 -5.06 6.48 2.11
C GLY A 46 -4.23 6.83 0.88
N ALA A 47 -3.20 7.66 1.00
CA ALA A 47 -2.41 8.09 -0.16
C ALA A 47 -1.62 6.91 -0.75
N ASN A 48 -1.56 6.83 -2.08
CA ASN A 48 -0.85 5.76 -2.78
C ASN A 48 0.61 5.64 -2.35
N ASN A 49 1.30 6.77 -2.12
CA ASN A 49 2.69 6.73 -1.68
C ASN A 49 2.84 6.14 -0.27
N MET A 50 1.88 6.39 0.64
CA MET A 50 1.87 5.80 1.97
C MET A 50 1.58 4.31 1.90
N LYS A 51 0.60 3.89 1.10
CA LYS A 51 0.30 2.48 0.88
C LYS A 51 1.54 1.73 0.37
N ASN A 52 2.12 2.19 -0.73
CA ASN A 52 3.26 1.54 -1.35
C ASN A 52 4.51 1.57 -0.45
N ALA A 53 4.66 2.57 0.42
CA ALA A 53 5.79 2.63 1.35
C ALA A 53 5.74 1.50 2.40
N PHE A 54 4.55 1.23 2.94
CA PHE A 54 4.38 0.17 3.93
C PHE A 54 4.28 -1.22 3.28
N ASP A 55 3.89 -1.33 2.01
CA ASP A 55 3.98 -2.59 1.27
C ASP A 55 5.46 -3.02 1.05
N ILE A 56 6.43 -2.08 1.11
CA ILE A 56 7.89 -2.37 1.06
C ILE A 56 8.42 -2.87 2.42
N LEU A 57 7.80 -2.43 3.52
CA LEU A 57 8.13 -2.84 4.89
C LEU A 57 7.39 -4.15 5.18
N ASP A 58 7.90 -5.25 4.62
CA ASP A 58 7.32 -6.59 4.77
C ASP A 58 7.06 -6.96 6.25
N GLY A 59 6.02 -7.77 6.49
CA GLY A 59 5.66 -8.25 7.83
C GLY A 59 4.88 -7.28 8.73
N VAL A 60 4.43 -6.12 8.21
CA VAL A 60 3.65 -5.14 8.97
C VAL A 60 2.22 -4.99 8.43
N ASP A 61 1.21 -5.20 9.28
CA ASP A 61 -0.18 -5.00 8.88
C ASP A 61 -0.53 -3.52 8.73
N ARG A 62 -1.03 -3.13 7.56
CA ARG A 62 -1.42 -1.74 7.28
C ARG A 62 -2.93 -1.53 7.43
N PHE A 63 -3.30 -0.60 8.29
CA PHE A 63 -4.67 -0.13 8.49
C PHE A 63 -4.86 1.30 7.96
N TRP A 64 -6.05 1.56 7.43
CA TRP A 64 -6.41 2.91 6.98
C TRP A 64 -6.86 3.75 8.17
N CYS A 65 -6.28 4.94 8.33
CA CYS A 65 -6.64 5.93 9.32
C CYS A 65 -8.13 6.26 9.26
N VAL A 66 -8.84 5.97 10.36
CA VAL A 66 -10.28 6.22 10.50
C VAL A 66 -10.60 7.71 10.38
N ALA A 67 -9.78 8.58 10.96
CA ALA A 67 -9.99 10.02 10.89
C ALA A 67 -9.89 10.55 9.45
N HIS A 68 -8.88 10.11 8.69
CA HIS A 68 -8.74 10.47 7.29
C HIS A 68 -9.90 9.94 6.45
N ARG A 69 -10.31 8.68 6.69
CA ARG A 69 -11.46 8.09 5.98
C ARG A 69 -12.76 8.84 6.27
N LEU A 70 -13.02 9.19 7.52
CA LEU A 70 -14.18 9.99 7.93
C LEU A 70 -14.16 11.37 7.26
N HIS A 71 -13.00 12.03 7.25
CA HIS A 71 -12.82 13.31 6.56
C HIS A 71 -13.18 13.20 5.07
N LEU A 72 -12.63 12.21 4.36
CA LEU A 72 -12.96 11.98 2.95
C LEU A 72 -14.46 11.70 2.73
N THR A 73 -15.08 10.88 3.60
CA THR A 73 -16.52 10.59 3.52
C THR A 73 -17.35 11.87 3.65
N ILE A 74 -17.05 12.73 4.62
CA ILE A 74 -17.75 14.00 4.82
C ILE A 74 -17.54 14.92 3.60
N CYS A 75 -16.30 15.08 3.13
CA CYS A 75 -16.01 15.95 2.00
C CYS A 75 -16.66 15.48 0.70
N ASN A 76 -16.71 14.16 0.48
CA ASN A 76 -17.39 13.57 -0.68
C ASN A 76 -18.90 13.76 -0.59
N GLY A 77 -19.51 13.52 0.58
CA GLY A 77 -20.94 13.69 0.78
C GLY A 77 -21.41 15.14 0.61
N LEU A 78 -20.56 16.10 0.95
CA LEU A 78 -20.82 17.54 0.77
C LEU A 78 -20.35 18.08 -0.58
N ALA A 79 -19.82 17.24 -1.47
CA ALA A 79 -19.25 17.63 -2.77
C ALA A 79 -18.24 18.80 -2.67
N LEU A 80 -17.45 18.85 -1.60
CA LEU A 80 -16.47 19.91 -1.37
C LEU A 80 -15.33 19.87 -2.40
N TRP A 81 -15.14 18.72 -3.04
CA TRP A 81 -14.18 18.53 -4.12
C TRP A 81 -14.91 18.73 -5.45
N LYS A 82 -14.84 19.95 -5.99
CA LYS A 82 -15.26 20.19 -7.38
C LYS A 82 -14.34 19.39 -8.27
N LYS A 83 -14.87 18.38 -8.97
CA LYS A 83 -14.20 17.87 -10.17
C LYS A 83 -14.14 19.05 -11.14
N PHE A 84 -12.94 19.55 -11.42
CA PHE A 84 -12.75 20.42 -12.56
C PHE A 84 -13.24 19.60 -13.76
N LYS A 85 -14.41 19.96 -14.30
CA LYS A 85 -14.83 19.45 -15.59
C LYS A 85 -13.74 19.93 -16.53
N LYS A 86 -12.97 18.99 -17.08
CA LYS A 86 -12.10 19.27 -18.21
C LYS A 86 -13.08 19.69 -19.31
N ASP A 87 -13.14 20.98 -19.62
CA ASP A 87 -14.06 21.48 -20.63
C ASP A 87 -13.74 20.76 -21.94
N GLU A 88 -14.63 19.84 -22.34
CA GLU A 88 -14.59 19.10 -23.59
C GLU A 88 -14.98 20.02 -24.75
N ASN A 89 -14.15 21.02 -25.01
CA ASN A 89 -14.28 21.91 -26.17
C ASN A 89 -12.98 21.93 -27.01
N GLU A 90 -12.38 20.75 -27.22
CA GLU A 90 -11.47 20.52 -28.34
C GLU A 90 -11.95 19.32 -29.17
N THR A 91 -12.74 19.69 -30.18
CA THR A 91 -13.07 19.01 -31.42
C THR A 91 -12.13 17.88 -31.87
N ASN A 92 -12.69 16.68 -32.03
CA ASN A 92 -12.40 15.63 -33.02
C ASN A 92 -10.96 15.51 -33.58
N LYS A 93 -10.29 14.39 -33.25
CA LYS A 93 -9.80 13.40 -34.25
C LYS A 93 -9.31 12.09 -33.59
N ASN A 94 -10.00 11.01 -33.94
CA ASN A 94 -9.56 9.61 -34.06
C ASN A 94 -9.10 8.84 -32.79
N GLY A 95 -10.08 8.17 -32.19
CA GLY A 95 -10.13 6.73 -31.88
C GLY A 95 -8.84 5.97 -31.50
N SER A 96 -8.81 5.53 -30.24
CA SER A 96 -8.53 4.14 -29.89
C SER A 96 -9.07 3.87 -28.49
N ASP A 97 -9.92 2.86 -28.38
CA ASP A 97 -10.62 2.42 -27.19
C ASP A 97 -9.69 2.25 -25.99
N PHE A 98 -10.04 2.89 -24.87
CA PHE A 98 -9.48 2.57 -23.56
C PHE A 98 -10.63 2.09 -22.69
N GLU A 99 -10.82 0.77 -22.68
CA GLU A 99 -11.84 0.11 -21.89
C GLU A 99 -11.60 0.33 -20.39
N ASP A 100 -12.63 0.87 -19.76
CA ASP A 100 -12.82 1.03 -18.33
C ASP A 100 -13.02 -0.35 -17.69
N SER A 101 -11.96 -0.90 -17.07
CA SER A 101 -12.07 -2.13 -16.28
C SER A 101 -12.30 -1.80 -14.82
N THR A 102 -13.57 -1.58 -14.47
CA THR A 102 -14.03 -1.86 -13.11
C THR A 102 -14.92 -3.11 -13.08
N ASN A 103 -14.36 -4.14 -12.43
CA ASN A 103 -15.02 -4.95 -11.41
C ASN A 103 -15.88 -6.16 -11.84
N THR A 104 -15.31 -7.36 -11.70
CA THR A 104 -16.05 -8.51 -11.10
C THR A 104 -15.12 -9.59 -10.55
N LYS A 105 -15.27 -9.87 -9.24
CA LYS A 105 -14.85 -11.11 -8.58
C LYS A 105 -15.57 -12.32 -9.19
N THR A 106 -14.92 -13.48 -9.20
CA THR A 106 -15.35 -14.75 -8.54
C THR A 106 -15.01 -16.00 -9.38
N GLN A 107 -14.16 -16.85 -8.80
CA GLN A 107 -14.03 -18.34 -8.91
C GLN A 107 -13.90 -19.00 -10.28
N MET A 108 -12.86 -19.84 -10.46
CA MET A 108 -12.91 -21.30 -10.19
C MET A 108 -11.52 -21.91 -10.39
N GLU A 109 -11.29 -22.99 -9.66
CA GLU A 109 -10.08 -23.81 -9.57
C GLU A 109 -9.78 -24.60 -10.84
N GLU A 110 -8.61 -25.26 -10.78
CA GLU A 110 -8.25 -26.55 -11.39
C GLU A 110 -7.32 -26.59 -12.62
N ASN A 111 -6.17 -27.23 -12.33
CA ASN A 111 -5.34 -28.11 -13.17
C ASN A 111 -4.07 -27.52 -13.80
N GLY A 112 -2.93 -28.07 -13.35
CA GLY A 112 -1.66 -27.98 -14.09
C GLY A 112 -0.36 -28.06 -13.29
N LEU A 113 -0.28 -28.85 -12.21
CA LEU A 113 0.99 -29.27 -11.64
C LEU A 113 1.50 -30.47 -12.44
N GLU A 114 2.46 -30.25 -13.33
CA GLU A 114 3.26 -31.33 -13.92
C GLU A 114 4.70 -31.28 -13.40
N ASN A 115 5.04 -32.34 -12.67
CA ASN A 115 6.30 -33.09 -12.66
C ASN A 115 7.62 -32.35 -12.40
N ILE A 116 8.09 -32.47 -11.16
CA ILE A 116 9.50 -32.79 -10.90
C ILE A 116 9.51 -34.01 -9.98
N GLN A 117 9.92 -35.16 -10.53
CA GLN A 117 10.15 -36.40 -9.79
C GLN A 117 11.49 -36.34 -9.05
N ASP A 118 11.43 -36.69 -7.78
CA ASP A 118 12.54 -37.12 -6.95
C ASP A 118 13.19 -38.40 -7.49
N GLN A 119 14.52 -38.46 -7.45
CA GLN A 119 15.25 -39.69 -7.16
C GLN A 119 16.40 -39.39 -6.19
N ASP A 120 16.23 -39.91 -4.98
CA ASP A 120 17.29 -40.24 -4.02
C ASP A 120 18.31 -41.20 -4.66
N GLU A 121 19.60 -41.07 -4.30
CA GLU A 121 20.38 -42.19 -3.75
C GLU A 121 21.74 -41.71 -3.19
N ASN A 122 21.90 -41.96 -1.88
CA ASN A 122 23.10 -42.38 -1.12
C ASN A 122 24.51 -41.98 -1.58
N GLU A 123 25.34 -41.50 -0.63
CA GLU A 123 26.65 -42.11 -0.33
C GLU A 123 27.23 -41.68 1.05
N PRO A 124 28.15 -42.46 1.65
CA PRO A 124 28.33 -42.57 3.09
C PRO A 124 29.41 -41.65 3.69
N ILE A 125 29.26 -41.46 5.00
CA ILE A 125 30.17 -40.82 5.93
C ILE A 125 31.51 -41.58 5.97
N LYS A 126 32.61 -40.83 5.88
CA LYS A 126 33.95 -41.25 6.32
C LYS A 126 34.39 -40.40 7.49
#